data_AF-A0A925KSK2-F1
#
_entry.id   AF-A0A925KSK2-F1
#
_cell.length_a   1.000
_cell.length_b   1.000
_cell.length_c   1.000
_cell.angle_alpha   90.00
_cell.angle_beta   90.00
_cell.angle_gamma   90.00
#
_symmetry.space_group_name_H-M   'P 1'
#
loop_
_entity.id
_entity.type
_entity.pdbx_description
1 polymer ?
#
loop_
_entity_poly.entity_id
_entity_poly.type
_entity_poly.pdbx_seq_one_letter_code
_entity_poly.pdbx_strand_id
1 'polypeptide(L)' 'MPVRSWQCPDDLRTIADLQKLPAMLEQRGYSGADIDGVMFGNWIRFLKNAWR' A
#
# COMPACT_ATOMS: atom_id res chain seq x y z
N MET A 1 -20.25 -3.94 -23.19
CA MET A 1 -20.00 -4.33 -21.79
C MET A 1 -18.60 -3.88 -21.43
N PRO A 2 -18.37 -3.05 -20.39
CA PRO A 2 -17.01 -2.61 -20.10
C PRO A 2 -16.25 -3.78 -19.51
N VAL A 3 -15.15 -4.15 -20.17
CA VAL A 3 -14.18 -5.11 -19.69
C VAL A 3 -13.68 -4.64 -18.32
N ARG A 4 -13.82 -5.48 -17.29
CA ARG A 4 -13.17 -5.26 -15.99
C ARG A 4 -11.66 -5.39 -16.23
N SER A 5 -11.00 -4.26 -16.44
CA SER A 5 -9.55 -4.20 -16.57
C SER A 5 -8.90 -4.61 -15.25
N TRP A 6 -8.53 -5.89 -15.14
CA TRP A 6 -7.28 -6.32 -14.52
C TRP A 6 -6.90 -5.60 -13.21
N GLN A 7 -7.71 -5.75 -12.16
CA GLN A 7 -7.32 -5.63 -10.74
C GLN A 7 -6.39 -4.45 -10.33
N CYS A 8 -6.62 -3.23 -10.84
CA CYS A 8 -6.08 -2.01 -10.24
C CYS A 8 -7.23 -1.02 -10.02
N PRO A 9 -7.42 -0.50 -8.79
CA PRO A 9 -8.35 0.61 -8.55
C PRO A 9 -8.01 1.77 -9.48
N ASP A 10 -9.02 2.45 -10.03
CA ASP A 10 -8.81 3.57 -10.97
C ASP A 10 -7.91 4.68 -10.42
N ASP A 11 -7.80 4.78 -9.09
CA ASP A 11 -7.01 5.76 -8.36
C ASP A 11 -5.50 5.45 -8.29
N LEU A 12 -5.10 4.22 -8.67
CA LEU A 12 -3.71 3.71 -8.59
C LEU A 12 -3.23 3.26 -9.97
N ARG A 13 -2.82 4.21 -10.81
CA ARG A 13 -2.41 3.95 -12.21
C ARG A 13 -0.91 3.99 -12.41
N THR A 14 -0.18 4.66 -11.52
CA THR A 14 1.26 4.87 -11.61
C THR A 14 1.94 4.59 -10.27
N ILE A 15 3.26 4.39 -10.29
CA ILE A 15 4.06 4.26 -9.06
C ILE A 15 3.92 5.47 -8.14
N ALA A 16 3.70 6.67 -8.70
CA ALA A 16 3.50 7.89 -7.93
C ALA A 16 2.19 7.85 -7.10
N ASP A 17 1.18 7.11 -7.56
CA ASP A 17 -0.09 7.00 -6.86
C ASP A 17 -0.01 6.20 -5.56
N LEU A 18 1.08 5.45 -5.32
CA LEU A 18 1.32 4.80 -4.03
C LEU A 18 1.37 5.81 -2.87
N GLN A 19 1.72 7.07 -3.14
CA GLN A 19 1.72 8.14 -2.14
C GLN A 19 0.30 8.49 -1.64
N LYS A 20 -0.76 8.04 -2.32
CA LYS A 20 -2.15 8.24 -1.90
C LYS A 20 -2.59 7.24 -0.83
N LEU A 21 -1.90 6.09 -0.72
CA LEU A 21 -2.28 5.00 0.17
C LEU A 21 -2.34 5.40 1.66
N PRO A 22 -1.39 6.18 2.21
CA PRO A 22 -1.47 6.61 3.61
C PRO A 22 -2.78 7.34 3.90
N ALA A 23 -3.13 8.35 3.10
CA ALA A 23 -4.36 9.12 3.28
C ALA A 23 -5.63 8.25 3.15
N MET A 24 -5.64 7.29 2.21
CA MET A 24 -6.77 6.36 2.05
C MET A 24 -6.91 5.39 3.23
N LEU A 25 -5.80 5.00 3.86
CA LEU A 25 -5.79 4.12 5.04
C LEU A 25 -6.19 4.90 6.30
N GLU A 26 -5.72 6.13 6.47
CA GLU A 26 -6.16 7.02 7.56
C GLU A 26 -7.67 7.22 7.54
N GLN A 27 -8.26 7.49 6.37
CA GLN A 27 -9.71 7.63 6.19
C GLN A 27 -10.49 6.36 6.57
N ARG A 28 -9.85 5.20 6.55
CA ARG A 28 -10.43 3.91 6.95
C ARG A 28 -10.19 3.57 8.42
N GLY A 29 -9.55 4.47 9.18
CA GLY A 29 -9.33 4.32 10.62
C GLY A 29 -8.08 3.54 11.02
N TYR A 30 -7.15 3.31 10.09
CA TYR A 30 -5.87 2.69 10.41
C TYR A 30 -5.01 3.65 11.24
N SER A 31 -4.29 3.12 12.22
CA SER A 31 -3.34 3.91 13.00
C SER A 31 -2.11 4.27 12.17
N GLY A 32 -1.44 5.37 12.52
CA GLY A 32 -0.19 5.75 11.84
C GLY A 32 0.88 4.64 11.89
N ALA A 33 0.95 3.90 13.00
CA ALA A 33 1.87 2.77 13.14
C ALA A 33 1.55 1.63 12.17
N ASP A 34 0.27 1.32 11.95
CA ASP A 34 -0.15 0.30 10.99
C ASP A 34 0.14 0.73 9.55
N ILE A 35 -0.07 2.00 9.24
CA ILE A 35 0.21 2.58 7.93
C ILE A 35 1.71 2.53 7.63
N ASP A 36 2.57 2.96 8.55
CA ASP A 36 4.02 2.86 8.42
C ASP A 36 4.48 1.41 8.23
N GLY A 37 3.85 0.49 8.97
CA GLY A 37 4.04 -0.95 8.81
C GLY A 37 3.74 -1.42 7.39
N VAL A 38 2.58 -1.05 6.83
CA VAL A 38 2.17 -1.43 5.46
C VAL A 38 3.06 -0.79 4.40
N MET A 39 3.40 0.50 4.56
CA MET A 39 4.15 1.26 3.55
C MET A 39 5.60 0.80 3.43
N PHE A 40 6.25 0.40 4.53
CA PHE A 40 7.66 -0.04 4.48
C PHE A 40 8.08 -0.95 5.64
N GLY A 41 7.56 -0.73 6.86
CA GLY A 41 8.10 -1.35 8.07
C GLY A 41 8.03 -2.88 8.09
N ASN A 42 6.91 -3.44 7.63
CA ASN A 42 6.71 -4.89 7.57
C ASN A 42 7.64 -5.53 6.53
N TRP A 43 7.82 -4.89 5.37
CA TRP A 43 8.68 -5.37 4.28
C TRP A 43 10.15 -5.37 4.67
N ILE A 44 10.63 -4.28 5.28
CA ILE A 44 12.02 -4.19 5.75
C ILE A 44 12.30 -5.27 6.79
N ARG A 45 11.39 -5.50 7.74
CA ARG A 45 11.54 -6.56 8.75
C ARG A 45 11.58 -7.95 8.10
N PHE A 46 10.71 -8.22 7.14
CA PHE A 46 10.72 -9.48 6.40
C PHE A 46 12.05 -9.71 5.67
N LEU A 47 12.52 -8.71 4.91
CA LEU A 47 13.77 -8.80 4.15
C LEU A 47 14.99 -8.97 5.06
N LYS A 48 15.05 -8.25 6.19
CA LYS A 48 16.10 -8.43 7.21
C LYS A 48 16.13 -9.84 7.80
N ASN A 49 14.97 -10.47 7.96
CA ASN A 49 14.89 -11.83 8.47
C ASN A 49 15.27 -12.88 7.42
N ALA A 50 15.02 -12.62 6.13
CA ALA A 50 15.33 -13.53 5.03
C ALA A 50 16.81 -13.58 4.64
N TRP A 51 17.59 -12.55 4.96
CA TRP A 51 19.04 -12.47 4.72
C TRP A 51 19.90 -12.78 5.96
N ARG A 52 19.36 -13.57 6.88
CA ARG A 52 20.12 -14.23 7.95
C ARG A 52 20.41 -15.66 7.56
#